data_AF-A0A7C4TVQ8-F1
#
_entry.id   AF-A0A7C4TVQ8-F1
#
_cell.length_a   1.000
_cell.length_b   1.000
_cell.length_c   1.000
_cell.angle_alpha   90.00
_cell.angle_beta   90.00
_cell.angle_gamma   90.00
#
_symmetry.space_group_name_H-M   'P 1'
#
loop_
_entity.id
_entity.type
_entity.pdbx_description
1 polymer ?
#
loop_
_entity_poly.entity_id
_entity_poly.type
_entity_poly.pdbx_seq_one_letter_code
_entity_poly.pdbx_strand_id
1 'polypeptide(L)' 'MERVKVIIMGAAGRDFHNFNVFFRERPDYEVVAFTATQIPNIEGRVYPKELAGSLYPNGIPIYPEIELPKL' A
#
# COMPACT_ATOMS: atom_id res chain seq x y z
N MET A 1 10.85 -6.63 -17.43
CA MET A 1 10.62 -5.16 -17.37
C MET A 1 10.67 -4.75 -15.92
N GLU A 2 11.13 -3.52 -15.65
CA GLU A 2 11.00 -2.95 -14.31
C GLU A 2 9.53 -2.69 -14.00
N ARG A 3 9.11 -2.98 -12.76
CA ARG A 3 7.73 -2.73 -12.31
C ARG A 3 7.52 -1.25 -12.08
N VAL A 4 6.30 -0.77 -12.31
CA VAL A 4 5.92 0.59 -11.93
C VAL A 4 5.72 0.62 -10.42
N LYS A 5 6.55 1.40 -9.71
CA LYS A 5 6.39 1.62 -8.28
C LYS A 5 5.22 2.57 -8.04
N VAL A 6 4.36 2.19 -7.09
CA VAL A 6 3.12 2.91 -6.79
C VAL A 6 3.05 3.17 -5.29
N ILE A 7 2.69 4.40 -4.93
CA ILE A 7 2.23 4.75 -3.58
C ILE A 7 0.73 5.02 -3.68
N ILE A 8 -0.06 4.38 -2.82
CA ILE A 8 -1.50 4.62 -2.73
C ILE A 8 -1.75 5.60 -1.58
N MET A 9 -2.28 6.78 -1.92
CA MET A 9 -2.61 7.80 -0.92
C MET A 9 -3.95 7.46 -0.26
N GLY A 10 -3.88 7.03 1.00
CA GLY A 10 -5.02 6.54 1.78
C GLY A 10 -4.82 5.09 2.26
N ALA A 11 -5.39 4.77 3.43
CA ALA A 11 -5.16 3.49 4.13
C ALA A 11 -6.45 2.92 4.72
N ALA A 12 -7.57 3.00 4.00
CA ALA A 12 -8.83 2.37 4.39
C ALA A 12 -9.76 2.18 3.19
N GLY A 13 -10.91 1.52 3.41
CA GLY A 13 -12.05 1.52 2.49
C GLY A 13 -11.66 1.33 1.02
N ARG A 14 -11.85 2.39 0.22
CA ARG A 14 -11.60 2.39 -1.22
C ARG A 14 -10.13 2.14 -1.58
N ASP A 15 -9.18 2.61 -0.78
CA ASP A 15 -7.77 2.56 -1.12
C ASP A 15 -7.26 1.12 -1.05
N PHE A 16 -7.66 0.41 0.00
CA PHE A 16 -7.49 -1.04 0.10
C PHE A 16 -8.28 -1.81 -0.95
N HIS A 17 -9.50 -1.35 -1.28
CA HIS A 17 -10.29 -1.99 -2.34
C HIS A 17 -9.59 -1.89 -3.70
N ASN A 18 -9.11 -0.71 -4.09
CA ASN A 18 -8.36 -0.48 -5.32
C ASN A 18 -7.10 -1.35 -5.36
N PHE A 19 -6.35 -1.43 -4.26
CA PHE A 19 -5.24 -2.38 -4.14
C PHE A 19 -5.70 -3.81 -4.44
N ASN A 20 -6.73 -4.29 -3.74
CA ASN A 20 -7.21 -5.66 -3.84
C ASN A 20 -7.71 -6.05 -5.23
N VAL A 21 -8.44 -5.17 -5.91
CA VAL A 21 -9.10 -5.50 -7.18
C VAL A 21 -8.27 -5.16 -8.41
N PHE A 22 -7.30 -4.23 -8.30
CA PHE A 22 -6.51 -3.78 -9.44
C PHE A 22 -5.02 -4.11 -9.30
N PHE A 23 -4.39 -3.87 -8.16
CA PHE A 23 -2.93 -3.96 -8.03
C PHE A 23 -2.43 -5.33 -7.54
N ARG A 24 -3.17 -5.98 -6.63
CA ARG A 24 -2.72 -7.12 -5.82
C ARG A 24 -2.03 -8.24 -6.60
N GLU A 25 -2.56 -8.60 -7.77
CA GLU A 25 -2.08 -9.74 -8.57
C GLU A 25 -1.44 -9.31 -9.90
N ARG A 26 -1.23 -8.00 -10.11
CA ARG A 26 -0.66 -7.49 -11.37
C ARG A 26 0.85 -7.34 -11.24
N PRO A 27 1.65 -8.15 -11.96
CA PRO A 27 3.10 -8.13 -11.86
C PRO A 27 3.74 -6.87 -12.47
N ASP A 28 2.97 -6.07 -13.22
CA ASP A 28 3.42 -4.81 -13.82
C ASP A 28 3.62 -3.71 -12.77
N TYR A 29 3.02 -3.86 -11.58
CA TYR A 29 3.03 -2.87 -10.51
C TYR A 29 3.67 -3.42 -9.24
N GLU A 30 4.25 -2.51 -8.46
CA GLU A 30 4.75 -2.76 -7.12
C GLU A 30 4.23 -1.64 -6.20
N VAL A 31 3.20 -1.95 -5.40
CA VAL A 31 2.69 -1.02 -4.40
C VAL A 31 3.63 -1.02 -3.21
N VAL A 32 4.45 0.03 -3.09
CA VAL A 32 5.53 0.10 -2.10
C VAL A 32 5.06 0.69 -0.76
N ALA A 33 3.96 1.43 -0.75
CA ALA A 33 3.40 2.05 0.44
C ALA A 33 1.92 2.41 0.28
N PHE A 34 1.20 2.40 1.41
CA PHE A 34 0.03 3.24 1.63
C PHE A 34 0.43 4.47 2.45
N THR A 35 -0.31 5.56 2.34
CA THR A 35 -0.18 6.71 3.27
C THR A 35 -1.46 6.99 4.03
N ALA A 36 -1.37 7.65 5.18
CA ALA A 36 -2.53 8.05 5.98
C ALA A 36 -2.36 9.43 6.64
N THR A 37 -3.47 10.14 6.82
CA THR A 37 -3.53 11.46 7.49
C THR A 37 -4.53 11.54 8.64
N GLN A 38 -5.65 10.81 8.54
CA GLN A 38 -6.84 11.07 9.37
C GLN A 38 -7.20 9.94 10.34
N ILE A 39 -6.65 8.73 10.17
CA ILE A 39 -7.08 7.56 10.95
C ILE A 39 -6.10 7.37 12.11
N PRO A 40 -6.54 7.57 13.37
CA PRO A 40 -5.64 7.45 14.51
C PRO A 40 -5.00 6.07 14.60
N ASN A 41 -3.69 6.03 14.86
CA ASN A 41 -2.90 4.81 15.05
C ASN A 41 -2.85 3.87 13.83
N ILE A 42 -3.13 4.36 12.61
CA ILE A 42 -2.93 3.54 11.40
C ILE A 42 -1.53 3.69 10.82
N GLU A 43 -0.92 4.86 10.95
CA GLU A 43 0.47 5.05 10.53
C GLU A 43 1.41 4.11 11.31
N GLY A 44 2.44 3.61 10.64
CA GLY A 44 3.38 2.62 11.18
C GLY A 44 2.84 1.19 11.19
N ARG A 45 1.57 0.95 10.83
CA ARG A 45 1.05 -0.40 10.61
C ARG A 45 1.43 -0.92 9.22
N VAL A 46 1.16 -2.20 9.00
CA VAL A 46 1.41 -2.90 7.74
C VAL A 46 0.08 -3.47 7.25
N TYR A 47 -0.25 -3.24 5.99
CA TYR A 47 -1.32 -3.95 5.30
C TYR A 47 -0.99 -5.45 5.31
N PRO A 48 -1.83 -6.33 5.90
CA PRO A 48 -1.43 -7.68 6.23
C PRO A 48 -0.99 -8.51 5.02
N LYS A 49 0.12 -9.24 5.15
CA LYS A 49 0.63 -10.14 4.10
C LYS A 49 -0.38 -11.22 3.70
N GLU A 50 -1.20 -11.66 4.65
CA GLU A 50 -2.26 -12.64 4.44
C GLU A 50 -3.36 -12.13 3.49
N LEU A 51 -3.50 -10.79 3.36
CA LEU A 51 -4.44 -10.13 2.45
C LEU A 51 -3.75 -9.59 1.19
N ALA A 52 -2.43 -9.37 1.24
CA ALA A 52 -1.65 -8.72 0.19
C ALA A 52 -1.33 -9.63 -1.00
N GLY A 53 -1.47 -10.95 -0.86
CA GLY A 53 -1.21 -11.91 -1.93
C GLY A 53 0.27 -12.22 -2.14
N SER A 54 0.56 -13.15 -3.07
CA SER A 54 1.90 -13.73 -3.23
C SER A 54 2.98 -12.75 -3.68
N LEU A 55 2.60 -11.64 -4.31
CA LEU A 55 3.53 -10.59 -4.74
C LEU A 55 4.03 -9.71 -3.58
N TYR A 56 3.39 -9.78 -2.41
CA TYR A 56 3.67 -8.93 -1.25
C TYR A 56 3.85 -9.77 0.03
N PRO A 57 4.88 -10.62 0.11
CA PRO A 57 5.05 -11.60 1.21
C PRO A 57 5.27 -10.95 2.59
N ASN A 58 5.67 -9.68 2.62
CA ASN A 58 5.90 -8.90 3.84
C ASN A 58 4.75 -7.93 4.16
N GLY A 59 3.66 -7.96 3.37
CA GLY A 59 2.63 -6.92 3.43
C GLY A 59 3.11 -5.61 2.80
N ILE A 60 2.38 -4.53 3.05
CA ILE A 60 2.68 -3.20 2.51
C ILE A 60 2.67 -2.18 3.66
N PRO A 61 3.75 -1.42 3.87
CA PRO A 61 3.82 -0.45 4.96
C PRO A 61 2.81 0.69 4.78
N ILE A 62 2.35 1.25 5.90
CA ILE A 62 1.47 2.41 5.96
C ILE A 62 2.25 3.55 6.62
N TYR A 63 2.61 4.57 5.86
CA TYR A 63 3.35 5.73 6.35
C TYR A 63 2.43 6.92 6.67
N PRO A 64 2.85 7.85 7.55
CA PRO A 64 2.24 9.16 7.62
C PRO A 64 2.35 9.85 6.24
N GLU A 65 1.28 10.45 5.74
CA GLU A 65 1.29 11.10 4.42
C GLU A 65 2.29 12.26 4.33
N ILE A 66 2.63 12.89 5.47
CA ILE A 66 3.67 13.92 5.54
C ILE A 66 5.06 13.40 5.12
N GLU A 67 5.27 12.08 5.11
CA GLU A 67 6.52 11.46 4.63
C GLU A 67 6.57 11.28 3.12
N LEU A 68 5.46 11.49 2.39
CA LEU A 68 5.37 11.29 0.93
C LEU A 68 6.54 11.89 0.11
N PRO A 69 7.07 13.10 0.41
CA PRO A 69 8.22 13.64 -0.33
C PRO A 69 9.53 12.84 -0.20
N LYS A 70 9.61 11.86 0.70
CA LYS A 70 10.79 11.04 0.99
C LYS A 70 10.63 9.56 0.58
N LEU A 71 9.43 9.16 0.12
CA LEU A 71 9.07 7.78 -0.22
C LEU A 71 9.35 7.46 -1.69
#